data_AF-A0A1I4IY55-F1
#
_entry.id   AF-A0A1I4IY55-F1
#
_cell.length_a   1.000
_cell.length_b   1.000
_cell.length_c   1.000
_cell.angle_alpha   90.00
_cell.angle_beta   90.00
_cell.angle_gamma   90.00
#
_symmetry.space_group_name_H-M   'P 1'
#
loop_
_entity.id
_entity.type
_entity.pdbx_description
1 polymer ?
#
loop_
_entity_poly.entity_id
_entity_poly.type
_entity_poly.pdbx_seq_one_letter_code
_entity_poly.pdbx_strand_id
1 'polypeptide(L)'
;MPDVDRKKPRSDRRRRTQTIIFRVTPADFALLAEEAANTNMANTNAWVRAVAFEAVGRPELSRKDLQCLIGEIGRIGTNINQIAKVANISGRVDLVTDLYKTRTELVALKKLIVRELS
;
A
#
# COMPACT_ATOMS: atom_id res chain seq x y z
N MET A 1 -46.19 -32.43 25.34
CA MET A 1 -45.11 -32.16 24.37
C MET A 1 -44.80 -30.68 24.41
N PRO A 2 -43.59 -30.23 24.79
CA PRO A 2 -43.26 -28.82 24.70
C PRO A 2 -42.60 -28.49 23.36
N ASP A 3 -43.00 -27.33 22.88
CA ASP A 3 -42.61 -26.62 21.66
C ASP A 3 -41.10 -26.39 21.60
N VAL A 4 -40.49 -26.76 20.46
CA VAL A 4 -39.05 -26.63 20.23
C VAL A 4 -38.79 -25.22 19.69
N ASP A 5 -38.19 -24.40 20.55
CA ASP A 5 -37.63 -23.07 20.29
C ASP A 5 -36.86 -23.00 18.95
N ARG A 6 -37.56 -22.65 17.86
CA ARG A 6 -36.96 -22.45 16.54
C ARG A 6 -36.29 -21.07 16.51
N LYS A 7 -35.03 -21.01 16.96
CA LYS A 7 -34.17 -19.84 16.82
C LYS A 7 -34.11 -19.38 15.36
N LYS A 8 -34.59 -18.16 15.11
CA LYS A 8 -34.55 -17.45 13.82
C LYS A 8 -33.12 -17.46 13.25
N PRO A 9 -32.89 -17.89 11.99
CA PRO A 9 -31.55 -17.92 11.43
C PRO A 9 -30.97 -16.51 11.32
N ARG A 10 -29.85 -16.26 12.02
CA ARG A 10 -29.09 -15.01 11.94
C ARG A 10 -28.61 -14.79 10.50
N SER A 11 -28.93 -13.61 9.95
CA SER A 11 -28.73 -13.20 8.56
C SER A 11 -27.44 -13.71 7.92
N ASP A 12 -27.60 -14.40 6.79
CA ASP A 12 -26.55 -15.08 6.03
C ASP A 12 -25.46 -14.15 5.47
N ARG A 13 -25.76 -12.85 5.36
CA ARG A 13 -24.93 -11.82 4.73
C ARG A 13 -23.56 -11.58 5.38
N ARG A 14 -23.36 -12.02 6.63
CA ARG A 14 -22.07 -11.90 7.35
C ARG A 14 -21.26 -13.21 7.36
N ARG A 15 -21.83 -14.32 6.87
CA ARG A 15 -21.17 -15.62 6.91
C ARG A 15 -20.18 -15.72 5.75
N ARG A 16 -18.95 -16.11 6.07
CA ARG A 16 -17.96 -16.52 5.06
C ARG A 16 -18.37 -17.91 4.60
N THR A 17 -19.03 -17.99 3.45
CA THR A 17 -19.62 -19.24 2.92
C THR A 17 -18.74 -19.94 1.89
N GLN A 18 -17.72 -19.26 1.35
CA GLN A 18 -16.80 -19.81 0.35
C GLN A 18 -15.41 -20.05 0.95
N THR A 19 -14.79 -21.15 0.53
CA THR A 19 -13.44 -21.58 0.94
C THR A 19 -12.52 -21.58 -0.27
N ILE A 20 -11.34 -20.97 -0.14
CA ILE A 20 -10.26 -21.02 -1.12
C ILE A 20 -9.17 -21.91 -0.54
N ILE A 21 -8.77 -22.95 -1.27
CA ILE A 21 -7.75 -23.92 -0.84
C ILE A 21 -6.62 -23.88 -1.86
N PHE A 22 -5.39 -23.67 -1.39
CA PHE A 22 -4.19 -23.79 -2.19
C PHE A 22 -3.12 -24.55 -1.40
N ARG A 23 -2.25 -25.26 -2.11
CA ARG A 23 -1.15 -26.01 -1.49
C ARG A 23 0.07 -25.12 -1.38
N VAL A 24 0.78 -25.24 -0.28
CA VAL A 24 2.05 -24.57 -0.01
C VAL A 24 3.08 -25.59 0.42
N THR A 25 4.36 -25.30 0.17
CA THR A 25 5.43 -26.11 0.73
C THR A 25 5.57 -25.84 2.24
N PRO A 26 6.23 -26.73 2.99
CA PRO A 26 6.53 -26.47 4.41
C PRO A 26 7.35 -25.20 4.62
N ALA A 27 8.28 -24.90 3.70
CA ALA A 27 9.10 -23.69 3.75
C ALA A 27 8.25 -22.43 3.56
N ASP A 28 7.37 -22.42 2.56
CA ASP A 28 6.45 -21.29 2.33
C ASP A 28 5.54 -21.09 3.55
N PHE A 29 4.99 -22.18 4.11
CA PHE A 29 4.13 -22.08 5.29
C PHE A 29 4.85 -21.45 6.49
N ALA A 30 6.12 -21.80 6.71
CA ALA A 30 6.92 -21.21 7.79
C ALA A 30 7.10 -19.69 7.60
N LEU A 31 7.41 -19.25 6.37
CA LEU A 31 7.53 -17.83 6.04
C LEU A 31 6.22 -17.07 6.28
N LEU A 32 5.09 -17.62 5.84
CA LEU A 32 3.77 -16.99 6.06
C LEU A 32 3.43 -16.90 7.56
N ALA A 33 3.83 -17.90 8.35
CA ALA A 33 3.60 -17.92 9.80
C ALA A 33 4.47 -16.91 10.56
N GLU A 34 5.74 -16.79 10.18
CA GLU A 34 6.65 -15.77 10.73
C GLU A 34 6.10 -14.36 10.45
N GLU A 35 5.67 -14.11 9.21
CA GLU A 35 5.19 -12.77 8.83
C GLU A 35 3.83 -12.42 9.46
N ALA A 36 2.98 -13.42 9.70
CA ALA A 36 1.77 -13.24 10.48
C ALA A 36 2.07 -12.86 11.95
N ALA A 37 3.13 -13.41 12.54
CA ALA A 37 3.56 -13.07 13.89
C ALA A 37 4.11 -11.64 13.96
N ASN A 38 4.87 -11.21 12.95
CA ASN A 38 5.44 -9.86 12.87
C ASN A 38 4.38 -8.75 12.76
N THR A 39 3.20 -9.06 12.23
CA THR A 39 2.12 -8.11 11.95
C THR A 39 1.03 -8.06 13.03
N ASN A 40 1.27 -8.66 14.20
CA ASN A 40 0.33 -8.74 15.33
C ASN A 40 -1.04 -9.33 14.93
N MET A 41 -1.08 -10.21 13.92
CA MET A 41 -2.31 -10.86 13.49
C MET A 41 -2.53 -12.17 14.25
N ALA A 42 -3.79 -12.47 14.54
CA ALA A 42 -4.15 -13.61 15.39
C ALA A 42 -3.81 -15.00 14.78
N ASN A 43 -3.65 -15.10 13.46
CA ASN A 43 -3.24 -16.33 12.78
C ASN A 43 -2.80 -16.08 11.32
N THR A 44 -2.07 -17.04 10.76
CA THR A 44 -1.61 -17.05 9.37
C THR A 44 -2.75 -16.89 8.36
N ASN A 45 -3.93 -17.48 8.62
CA ASN A 45 -5.08 -17.37 7.71
C ASN A 45 -5.64 -15.94 7.64
N ALA A 46 -5.65 -15.21 8.76
CA ALA A 46 -6.07 -13.83 8.82
C ALA A 46 -5.09 -12.93 8.05
N TRP A 47 -3.80 -13.22 8.19
CA TRP A 47 -2.74 -12.54 7.47
C TRP A 47 -2.80 -12.79 5.96
N VAL A 48 -2.81 -14.06 5.52
CA VAL A 48 -2.92 -14.43 4.10
C VAL A 48 -4.17 -13.80 3.48
N ARG A 49 -5.30 -13.81 4.21
CA ARG A 49 -6.52 -13.17 3.76
C ARG A 49 -6.34 -11.66 3.59
N ALA A 50 -5.76 -10.99 4.58
CA ALA A 50 -5.53 -9.54 4.54
C ALA A 50 -4.69 -9.16 3.32
N VAL A 51 -3.57 -9.85 3.11
CA VAL A 51 -2.67 -9.65 1.96
C VAL A 51 -3.39 -9.93 0.64
N ALA A 52 -4.14 -11.03 0.54
CA ALA A 52 -4.87 -11.37 -0.68
C ALA A 52 -5.90 -10.30 -1.04
N PHE A 53 -6.63 -9.73 -0.07
CA PHE A 53 -7.58 -8.65 -0.32
C PHE A 53 -6.90 -7.30 -0.55
N GLU A 54 -5.75 -7.05 0.06
CA GLU A 54 -4.95 -5.85 -0.23
C GLU A 54 -4.36 -5.88 -1.64
N ALA A 55 -4.11 -7.07 -2.19
CA ALA A 55 -3.71 -7.25 -3.58
C ALA A 55 -4.86 -7.02 -4.57
N VAL A 56 -6.13 -7.15 -4.14
CA VAL A 56 -7.28 -6.91 -5.02
C VAL A 56 -7.34 -5.42 -5.39
N GLY A 57 -7.23 -5.13 -6.69
CA GLY A 57 -7.28 -3.77 -7.20
C GLY A 57 -5.98 -2.99 -7.07
N ARG A 58 -4.88 -3.62 -6.61
CA ARG A 58 -3.56 -3.03 -6.81
C ARG A 58 -3.22 -3.08 -8.31
N PRO A 59 -2.88 -1.94 -8.92
CA PRO A 59 -2.39 -1.93 -10.29
C PRO A 59 -1.12 -2.79 -10.34
N GLU A 60 -1.05 -3.72 -11.29
CA GLU A 60 0.21 -4.41 -11.59
C GLU A 60 1.20 -3.37 -12.14
N LEU A 61 1.96 -2.75 -11.24
CA LEU A 61 3.01 -1.82 -11.64
C LEU A 61 4.07 -2.62 -12.39
N SER A 62 4.21 -2.33 -13.68
CA SER A 62 5.26 -2.97 -14.47
C SER A 62 6.63 -2.52 -13.95
N ARG A 63 7.66 -3.32 -14.25
CA ARG A 63 9.05 -2.95 -13.92
C ARG A 63 9.45 -1.58 -14.51
N LYS A 64 8.83 -1.21 -15.63
CA LYS A 64 9.01 0.08 -16.30
C LYS A 64 8.36 1.22 -15.49
N ASP A 65 7.18 1.00 -14.94
CA ASP A 65 6.48 2.00 -14.11
C ASP A 65 7.24 2.24 -12.81
N LEU A 66 7.75 1.18 -12.20
CA LEU A 66 8.63 1.27 -11.02
C LEU A 66 9.92 2.05 -11.32
N GLN A 67 10.57 1.81 -12.46
CA GLN A 67 11.75 2.57 -12.87
C GLN A 67 11.44 4.05 -13.11
N CYS A 68 10.29 4.35 -13.71
CA CYS A 68 9.85 5.72 -13.91
C CYS A 68 9.69 6.43 -12.55
N LEU A 69 8.95 5.83 -11.61
CA LEU A 69 8.73 6.34 -10.26
C LEU A 69 10.04 6.58 -9.49
N ILE A 70 10.96 5.62 -9.53
CA ILE A 70 12.28 5.76 -8.91
C ILE A 70 13.05 6.94 -9.52
N GLY A 71 13.00 7.11 -10.83
CA GLY A 71 13.61 8.24 -11.52
C GLY A 71 13.02 9.59 -11.10
N GLU A 72 11.70 9.65 -10.89
CA GLU A 72 11.03 10.88 -10.43
C GLU A 72 11.41 11.23 -8.98
N ILE A 73 11.47 10.23 -8.09
CA ILE A 73 11.94 10.42 -6.72
C ILE A 73 13.39 10.92 -6.72
N GLY A 74 14.25 10.37 -7.58
CA GLY A 74 15.62 10.84 -7.75
C GLY A 74 15.72 12.31 -8.18
N ARG A 75 14.84 12.76 -9.08
CA ARG A 75 14.75 14.18 -9.48
C ARG A 75 14.34 15.07 -8.30
N ILE A 76 13.34 14.66 -7.52
CA ILE A 76 12.90 15.39 -6.33
C ILE A 76 14.05 15.50 -5.31
N GLY A 77 14.74 14.39 -5.04
CA GLY A 77 15.90 14.39 -4.15
C GLY A 77 17.02 15.32 -4.63
N THR A 78 17.25 15.38 -5.94
CA THR A 78 18.22 16.29 -6.55
C THR A 78 17.83 17.76 -6.35
N ASN A 79 16.56 18.11 -6.59
CA ASN A 79 16.05 19.46 -6.40
C ASN A 79 16.16 19.89 -4.92
N ILE A 80 15.79 19.00 -3.98
CA ILE A 80 15.94 19.25 -2.54
C ILE A 80 17.41 19.47 -2.17
N ASN A 81 18.32 18.66 -2.71
CA ASN A 81 19.75 18.80 -2.44
C ASN A 81 20.32 20.11 -2.99
N GLN A 82 19.82 20.59 -4.12
CA GLN A 82 20.21 21.91 -4.67
C GLN A 82 19.71 23.04 -3.77
N ILE A 83 18.46 23.00 -3.30
CA ILE A 83 17.91 23.97 -2.35
C ILE A 83 18.73 23.97 -1.05
N ALA A 84 19.09 22.79 -0.54
CA ALA A 84 19.91 22.64 0.65
C ALA A 84 21.32 23.22 0.46
N LYS A 85 21.96 22.99 -0.69
CA LYS A 85 23.26 23.59 -1.01
C LYS A 85 23.19 25.11 -1.10
N VAL A 86 22.17 25.65 -1.76
CA VAL A 86 21.95 27.09 -1.85
C VAL A 86 21.74 27.67 -0.45
N ALA A 87 20.86 27.05 0.36
CA ALA A 87 20.61 27.43 1.75
C ALA A 87 21.90 27.47 2.60
N ASN A 88 22.75 26.45 2.45
CA ASN A 88 24.00 26.33 3.20
C ASN A 88 25.05 27.36 2.75
N ILE A 89 25.06 27.77 1.48
CA ILE A 89 26.05 28.73 0.93
C ILE A 89 25.61 30.19 1.16
N SER A 90 24.32 30.50 0.97
CA SER A 90 23.81 31.88 1.02
C SER A 90 23.37 32.32 2.42
N GLY A 91 23.18 31.38 3.36
CA GLY A 91 22.62 31.66 4.70
C GLY A 91 21.17 32.20 4.67
N ARG A 92 20.56 32.30 3.49
CA ARG A 92 19.17 32.72 3.26
C ARG A 92 18.57 31.88 2.16
N VAL A 93 17.53 31.14 2.49
CA VAL A 93 16.67 30.46 1.52
C VAL A 93 15.61 31.46 1.11
N ASP A 94 15.45 31.73 -0.18
CA ASP A 94 14.27 32.43 -0.67
C ASP A 94 13.10 31.42 -0.70
N LEU A 95 12.69 31.04 0.53
CA LEU A 95 11.85 29.90 0.89
C LEU A 95 10.51 29.85 0.14
N VAL A 96 10.04 30.99 -0.34
CA VAL A 96 8.73 31.10 -0.97
C VAL A 96 8.81 30.55 -2.39
N THR A 97 9.72 31.06 -3.22
CA THR A 97 9.78 30.73 -4.65
C THR A 97 10.13 29.27 -4.91
N ASP A 98 11.10 28.73 -4.17
CA ASP A 98 11.57 27.36 -4.37
C ASP A 98 10.57 26.34 -3.81
N LEU A 99 9.92 26.63 -2.67
CA LEU A 99 8.86 25.78 -2.12
C LEU A 99 7.63 25.78 -3.03
N TYR A 100 7.28 26.92 -3.64
CA TYR A 100 6.20 26.99 -4.63
C TYR A 100 6.51 26.13 -5.85
N LYS A 101 7.74 26.18 -6.39
CA LYS A 101 8.16 25.34 -7.52
C LYS A 101 8.07 23.86 -7.18
N THR A 102 8.66 23.43 -6.06
CA THR A 102 8.61 22.02 -5.62
C THR A 102 7.16 21.56 -5.38
N ARG A 103 6.31 22.43 -4.81
CA ARG A 103 4.88 22.14 -4.62
C ARG A 103 4.15 21.97 -5.95
N THR A 104 4.41 22.81 -6.96
CA THR A 104 3.79 22.65 -8.29
C THR A 104 4.23 21.37 -8.98
N GLU A 105 5.51 21.00 -8.89
CA GLU A 105 6.03 19.75 -9.44
C GLU A 105 5.35 18.53 -8.79
N LEU A 106 5.21 18.52 -7.46
CA LEU A 106 4.49 17.46 -6.73
C LEU A 106 3.02 17.34 -7.14
N VAL A 107 2.33 18.46 -7.35
CA VAL A 107 0.92 18.47 -7.77
C VAL A 107 0.76 17.94 -9.20
N ALA A 108 1.69 18.27 -10.09
CA ALA A 108 1.70 17.75 -11.46
C ALA A 108 1.91 16.22 -11.48
N LEU A 109 2.85 15.73 -10.68
CA LEU A 109 3.11 14.29 -10.49
C LEU A 109 1.86 13.55 -10.03
N LYS A 110 1.20 14.07 -8.99
CA LYS A 110 -0.01 13.48 -8.41
C LYS A 110 -1.11 13.34 -9.47
N LYS A 111 -1.29 14.34 -10.33
CA LYS A 111 -2.30 14.29 -11.41
C LYS A 111 -1.97 13.21 -12.44
N LEU A 112 -0.70 13.05 -12.81
CA LEU A 112 -0.25 12.01 -13.72
C LEU A 112 -0.51 10.61 -13.16
N ILE A 113 -0.12 10.39 -11.90
CA ILE A 113 -0.35 9.10 -11.22
C ILE A 113 -1.85 8.79 -11.12
N VAL A 114 -2.69 9.75 -10.71
CA VAL A 114 -4.14 9.53 -10.63
C VAL A 114 -4.74 9.19 -11.99
N ARG A 115 -4.25 9.80 -13.07
CA ARG A 115 -4.71 9.53 -14.43
C ARG A 115 -4.34 8.12 -14.90
N GLU A 116 -3.13 7.63 -14.62
CA GLU A 116 -2.70 6.30 -15.07
C GLU A 116 -3.18 5.16 -14.17
N LEU A 117 -3.68 5.48 -12.98
CA LEU A 117 -4.24 4.50 -12.04
C LEU A 117 -5.78 4.50 -11.97
N SER A 118 -6.46 5.32 -12.79
CA SER A 118 -7.92 5.31 -12.98
C SER A 118 -8.30 4.53 -14.22
#